data_AF-A0AA38TZ58-F1
#
_entry.id   AF-A0AA38TZ58-F1
#
_cell.length_a   1.000
_cell.length_b   1.000
_cell.length_c   1.000
_cell.angle_alpha   90.00
_cell.angle_beta   90.00
_cell.angle_gamma   90.00
#
_symmetry.space_group_name_H-M   'P 1'
#
loop_
_entity.id
_entity.type
_entity.pdbx_description
1 polymer ?
#
loop_
_entity_poly.entity_id
_entity_poly.type
_entity_poly.pdbx_seq_one_letter_code
_entity_poly.pdbx_strand_id
1 'polypeptide(L)'
;MAATPMLPPNLGPGNANFDGNAAAAPPTPGTDMTGICFRDQLWLNTYPLDRNLVFDYFALSPFYDYTCNNEQLRMRSIHPLDTSHLSKMTGIEFMVSEIMEPHLFVMRKQKRDGPEKVTPMLTYYVLDGSIYQAPQLCNVFAARVGRALYHISKAFTTAASKLEKVGYVDPENEGVSLEPKAAKEAIDFKEVKRVDHILASLQRKLPPAPQPPPFPEGYAPPTTTEGEQAPEAEQADPKLPLVDPILDQGPSKRLKYA
;
A
#
# COMPACT_ATOMS: atom_id res chain seq x y z
N MET A 1 -35.23 -60.51 10.61
CA MET A 1 -35.85 -59.91 11.82
C MET A 1 -35.34 -58.49 11.93
N ALA A 2 -36.23 -57.52 11.79
CA ALA A 2 -35.96 -56.09 11.83
C ALA A 2 -35.68 -55.61 13.26
N ALA A 3 -34.88 -54.55 13.39
CA ALA A 3 -34.89 -53.66 14.54
C ALA A 3 -34.27 -52.30 14.17
N THR A 4 -35.13 -51.30 13.95
CA THR A 4 -34.91 -49.90 14.38
C THR A 4 -35.58 -49.76 15.76
N PRO A 5 -35.40 -48.69 16.56
CA PRO A 5 -34.61 -47.44 16.40
C PRO A 5 -33.83 -47.04 17.69
N MET A 6 -33.21 -45.85 17.75
CA MET A 6 -33.28 -44.89 18.88
C MET A 6 -32.35 -43.67 18.65
N LEU A 7 -32.93 -42.47 18.74
CA LEU A 7 -32.24 -41.17 18.88
C LEU A 7 -31.85 -40.94 20.35
N PRO A 8 -30.69 -40.32 20.67
CA PRO A 8 -30.43 -39.71 21.96
C PRO A 8 -30.52 -38.17 21.92
N PRO A 9 -30.57 -37.50 23.09
CA PRO A 9 -31.51 -36.41 23.34
C PRO A 9 -30.90 -35.00 23.22
N ASN A 10 -31.78 -34.03 23.00
CA ASN A 10 -31.53 -32.61 23.17
C ASN A 10 -31.22 -32.31 24.66
N LEU A 11 -30.00 -31.86 24.95
CA LEU A 11 -29.62 -31.26 26.24
C LEU A 11 -29.31 -29.77 26.03
N GLY A 12 -29.96 -28.94 26.84
CA GLY A 12 -29.88 -27.49 26.83
C GLY A 12 -28.55 -26.88 27.31
N PRO A 13 -28.52 -25.55 27.50
CA PRO A 13 -27.31 -24.74 27.32
C PRO A 13 -26.41 -24.74 28.56
N GLY A 14 -25.10 -24.92 28.37
CA GLY A 14 -24.13 -24.86 29.46
C GLY A 14 -22.67 -24.91 29.02
N ASN A 15 -22.03 -23.74 29.06
CA ASN A 15 -20.61 -23.41 29.26
C ASN A 15 -19.48 -23.98 28.38
N ALA A 16 -18.93 -23.03 27.59
CA ALA A 16 -17.52 -22.67 27.40
C ALA A 16 -16.43 -23.51 28.09
N ASN A 17 -15.68 -24.28 27.29
CA ASN A 17 -14.25 -24.11 27.03
C ASN A 17 -13.75 -25.33 26.23
N PHE A 18 -13.57 -25.20 24.92
CA PHE A 18 -12.76 -26.14 24.15
C PHE A 18 -12.15 -25.37 22.96
N ASP A 19 -10.91 -24.92 23.14
CA ASP A 19 -10.01 -24.55 22.06
C ASP A 19 -9.68 -25.82 21.27
N GLY A 20 -10.54 -26.10 20.28
CA GLY A 20 -10.28 -27.06 19.22
C GLY A 20 -10.26 -26.28 17.91
N ASN A 21 -9.13 -26.37 17.21
CA ASN A 21 -8.90 -25.82 15.87
C ASN A 21 -10.00 -26.31 14.91
N ALA A 22 -11.13 -25.60 14.88
CA ALA A 22 -12.22 -25.86 13.97
C ALA A 22 -11.72 -25.55 12.57
N ALA A 23 -11.88 -26.51 11.66
CA ALA A 23 -11.60 -26.33 10.25
C ALA A 23 -12.21 -25.01 9.79
N ALA A 24 -11.35 -24.06 9.43
CA ALA A 24 -11.78 -22.73 9.01
C ALA A 24 -12.74 -22.92 7.83
N ALA A 25 -13.96 -22.42 7.98
CA ALA A 25 -14.89 -22.32 6.87
C ALA A 25 -14.18 -21.63 5.69
N PRO A 26 -14.43 -22.05 4.44
CA PRO A 26 -13.78 -21.43 3.29
C PRO A 26 -14.01 -19.92 3.34
N PRO A 27 -12.97 -19.09 3.22
CA PRO A 27 -13.11 -17.66 3.36
C PRO A 27 -14.08 -17.14 2.30
N THR A 28 -15.06 -16.33 2.75
CA THR A 28 -15.98 -15.64 1.87
C THR A 28 -15.20 -14.77 0.87
N PRO A 29 -15.58 -14.74 -0.42
CA PRO A 29 -14.92 -13.90 -1.42
C PRO A 29 -14.89 -12.43 -0.97
N GLY A 30 -13.70 -11.89 -0.73
CA GLY A 30 -13.51 -10.47 -0.40
C GLY A 30 -13.07 -10.17 1.04
N THR A 31 -12.86 -11.17 1.91
CA THR A 31 -12.24 -10.93 3.22
C THR A 31 -10.75 -10.58 3.03
N ASP A 32 -10.32 -9.43 3.57
CA ASP A 32 -8.90 -9.05 3.58
C ASP A 32 -8.12 -9.95 4.57
N MET A 33 -7.29 -10.83 4.03
CA MET A 33 -6.48 -11.77 4.81
C MET A 33 -5.02 -11.27 4.96
N THR A 34 -4.73 -10.02 4.60
CA THR A 34 -3.38 -9.44 4.74
C THR A 34 -2.98 -9.15 6.19
N GLY A 35 -3.95 -9.11 7.11
CA GLY A 35 -3.72 -8.89 8.54
C GLY A 35 -3.43 -10.16 9.36
N ILE A 36 -3.45 -11.34 8.74
CA ILE A 36 -3.23 -12.63 9.43
C ILE A 36 -1.99 -13.35 8.90
N CYS A 37 -1.48 -14.28 9.69
CA CYS A 37 -0.45 -15.23 9.27
C CYS A 37 -0.82 -16.64 9.70
N PHE A 38 -0.32 -17.63 8.98
CA PHE A 38 -0.50 -19.04 9.29
C PHE A 38 0.85 -19.71 9.56
N ARG A 39 0.91 -20.54 10.60
CA ARG A 39 2.07 -21.38 10.90
C ARG A 39 1.61 -22.63 11.64
N ASP A 40 2.04 -23.80 11.17
CA ASP A 40 1.84 -25.06 11.88
C ASP A 40 3.20 -25.62 12.31
N GLN A 41 3.50 -25.48 13.62
CA GLN A 41 4.76 -25.92 14.18
C GLN A 41 4.87 -27.45 14.28
N LEU A 42 3.76 -28.17 14.42
CA LEU A 42 3.77 -29.64 14.50
C LEU A 42 4.16 -30.24 13.15
N TRP A 43 3.60 -29.69 12.07
CA TRP A 43 3.97 -30.08 10.71
C TRP A 43 5.45 -29.78 10.44
N LEU A 44 5.92 -28.57 10.75
CA LEU A 44 7.31 -28.14 10.52
C LEU A 44 8.35 -28.93 11.34
N ASN A 45 7.95 -29.51 12.47
CA ASN A 45 8.83 -30.39 13.27
C ASN A 45 8.92 -31.81 12.67
N THR A 46 7.93 -32.21 11.87
CA THR A 46 7.81 -33.56 11.32
C THR A 46 8.37 -33.64 9.90
N TYR A 47 8.16 -32.60 9.10
CA TYR A 47 8.50 -32.56 7.69
C TYR A 47 9.45 -31.40 7.37
N PRO A 48 10.47 -31.61 6.50
CA PRO A 48 11.32 -30.53 6.03
C PRO A 48 10.52 -29.60 5.11
N LEU A 49 10.74 -28.30 5.24
CA LEU A 49 10.17 -27.30 4.34
C LEU A 49 11.06 -27.14 3.09
N ASP A 50 10.82 -27.98 2.09
CA ASP A 50 11.51 -28.00 0.79
C ASP A 50 10.54 -27.74 -0.38
N ARG A 51 11.04 -27.67 -1.62
CA ARG A 51 10.20 -27.48 -2.82
C ARG A 51 9.12 -28.55 -3.01
N ASN A 52 9.31 -29.74 -2.46
CA ASN A 52 8.43 -30.87 -2.69
C ASN A 52 7.22 -30.79 -1.75
N LEU A 53 7.45 -30.39 -0.50
CA LEU A 53 6.44 -30.38 0.55
C LEU A 53 5.88 -28.98 0.85
N VAL A 54 6.49 -27.90 0.36
CA VAL A 54 5.97 -26.53 0.58
C VAL A 54 4.55 -26.34 0.06
N PHE A 55 4.19 -27.01 -1.04
CA PHE A 55 2.83 -26.93 -1.57
C PHE A 55 1.82 -27.58 -0.62
N ASP A 56 2.17 -28.75 -0.09
CA ASP A 56 1.33 -29.48 0.87
C ASP A 56 1.18 -28.70 2.18
N TYR A 57 2.27 -28.08 2.65
CA TYR A 57 2.24 -27.19 3.80
C TYR A 57 1.35 -25.97 3.55
N PHE A 58 1.48 -25.33 2.39
CA PHE A 58 0.63 -24.20 1.99
C PHE A 58 -0.85 -24.58 1.93
N ALA A 59 -1.16 -25.81 1.50
CA ALA A 59 -2.54 -26.30 1.40
C ALA A 59 -3.26 -26.42 2.75
N LEU A 60 -2.52 -26.51 3.87
CA LEU A 60 -3.08 -26.50 5.22
C LEU A 60 -3.53 -25.10 5.68
N SER A 61 -3.05 -24.06 5.01
CA SER A 61 -3.30 -22.68 5.39
C SER A 61 -4.72 -22.22 5.00
N PRO A 62 -5.30 -21.23 5.70
CA PRO A 62 -6.57 -20.62 5.32
C PRO A 62 -6.52 -19.86 3.99
N PHE A 63 -5.33 -19.69 3.40
CA PHE A 63 -5.13 -19.06 2.10
C PHE A 63 -5.38 -20.01 0.92
N TYR A 64 -5.38 -21.32 1.18
CA TYR A 64 -5.60 -22.33 0.15
C TYR A 64 -7.08 -22.46 -0.22
N ASP A 65 -7.33 -22.55 -1.52
CA ASP A 65 -8.67 -22.62 -2.09
C ASP A 65 -8.92 -24.04 -2.61
N TYR A 66 -9.75 -24.81 -1.90
CA TYR A 66 -10.06 -26.20 -2.25
C TYR A 66 -10.83 -26.36 -3.57
N THR A 67 -11.32 -25.26 -4.16
CA THR A 67 -11.96 -25.29 -5.49
C THR A 67 -10.95 -25.15 -6.63
N CYS A 68 -9.67 -24.95 -6.33
CA CYS A 68 -8.63 -24.74 -7.33
C CYS A 68 -8.32 -26.00 -8.16
N ASN A 69 -7.70 -25.78 -9.31
CA ASN A 69 -7.27 -26.83 -10.23
C ASN A 69 -6.28 -27.80 -9.58
N ASN A 70 -5.40 -27.30 -8.70
CA ASN A 70 -4.41 -28.13 -8.02
C ASN A 70 -5.08 -29.22 -7.15
N GLU A 71 -6.21 -28.89 -6.52
CA GLU A 71 -6.97 -29.86 -5.72
C GLU A 71 -7.61 -30.93 -6.60
N GLN A 72 -8.15 -30.53 -7.75
CA GLN A 72 -8.69 -31.49 -8.72
C GLN A 72 -7.63 -32.46 -9.25
N LEU A 73 -6.38 -31.99 -9.43
CA LEU A 73 -5.26 -32.87 -9.79
C LEU A 73 -4.92 -33.83 -8.65
N ARG A 74 -4.85 -33.33 -7.42
CA ARG A 74 -4.59 -34.12 -6.21
C ARG A 74 -5.63 -35.24 -6.03
N MET A 75 -6.91 -34.94 -6.22
CA MET A 75 -8.01 -35.92 -6.18
C MET A 75 -7.86 -37.02 -7.24
N ARG A 76 -7.18 -36.74 -8.35
CA ARG A 76 -6.89 -37.71 -9.42
C ARG A 76 -5.53 -38.39 -9.25
N SER A 77 -4.87 -38.22 -8.11
CA SER A 77 -3.51 -38.71 -7.85
C SER A 77 -2.47 -38.19 -8.86
N ILE A 78 -2.69 -36.97 -9.39
CA ILE A 78 -1.75 -36.26 -10.26
C ILE A 78 -1.05 -35.20 -9.43
N HIS A 79 0.25 -34.96 -9.70
CA HIS A 79 1.02 -33.96 -8.97
C HIS A 79 0.36 -32.57 -9.09
N PRO A 80 0.09 -31.86 -7.97
CA PRO A 80 -0.73 -30.65 -7.98
C PRO A 80 -0.12 -29.49 -8.75
N LEU A 81 1.19 -29.49 -8.95
CA LEU A 81 1.94 -28.46 -9.71
C LEU A 81 2.28 -28.91 -11.14
N ASP A 82 1.66 -29.98 -11.65
CA ASP A 82 1.94 -30.46 -13.02
C ASP A 82 1.37 -29.52 -14.09
N THR A 83 2.25 -28.73 -14.69
CA THR A 83 1.94 -27.76 -15.74
C THR A 83 1.30 -28.39 -16.99
N SER A 84 1.60 -29.66 -17.30
CA SER A 84 1.07 -30.36 -18.47
C SER A 84 -0.44 -30.62 -18.37
N HIS A 85 -0.95 -30.71 -17.13
CA HIS A 85 -2.36 -30.83 -16.82
C HIS A 85 -2.99 -29.47 -16.54
N LEU A 86 -2.33 -28.61 -15.75
CA LEU A 86 -2.84 -27.27 -15.43
C LEU A 86 -3.10 -26.42 -16.68
N SER A 87 -2.23 -26.48 -17.68
CA SER A 87 -2.40 -25.76 -18.95
C SER A 87 -3.67 -26.12 -19.74
N LYS A 88 -4.24 -27.30 -19.49
CA LYS A 88 -5.49 -27.77 -20.14
C LYS A 88 -6.74 -27.43 -19.34
N MET A 89 -6.57 -26.89 -18.13
CA MET A 89 -7.65 -26.51 -17.23
C MET A 89 -7.89 -25.01 -17.28
N THR A 90 -9.07 -24.59 -16.84
CA THR A 90 -9.43 -23.18 -16.66
C THR A 90 -9.97 -23.00 -15.26
N GLY A 91 -9.64 -21.88 -14.61
CA GLY A 91 -10.00 -21.63 -13.23
C GLY A 91 -8.85 -21.13 -12.38
N ILE A 92 -9.02 -21.21 -11.06
CA ILE A 92 -8.03 -20.79 -10.09
C ILE A 92 -6.96 -21.88 -9.95
N GLU A 93 -5.70 -21.46 -9.92
CA GLU A 93 -4.58 -22.34 -9.64
C GLU A 93 -3.52 -21.61 -8.80
N PHE A 94 -2.71 -22.40 -8.12
CA PHE A 94 -1.55 -21.97 -7.37
C PHE A 94 -0.28 -22.50 -8.03
N MET A 95 0.76 -21.68 -8.03
CA MET A 95 2.09 -22.06 -8.47
C MET A 95 3.14 -21.57 -7.48
N VAL A 96 4.28 -22.26 -7.44
CA VAL A 96 5.47 -21.80 -6.73
C VAL A 96 6.30 -20.97 -7.71
N SER A 97 6.44 -19.67 -7.46
CA SER A 97 7.14 -18.73 -8.35
C SER A 97 8.61 -18.59 -7.99
N GLU A 98 8.95 -18.58 -6.69
CA GLU A 98 10.32 -18.44 -6.22
C GLU A 98 10.59 -19.43 -5.09
N ILE A 99 11.81 -19.95 -5.06
CA ILE A 99 12.25 -21.00 -4.16
C ILE A 99 13.65 -20.64 -3.66
N MET A 100 13.76 -20.41 -2.35
CA MET A 100 15.02 -20.24 -1.63
C MET A 100 14.93 -21.10 -0.36
N GLU A 101 15.12 -22.40 -0.54
CA GLU A 101 15.01 -23.40 0.53
C GLU A 101 16.04 -23.15 1.64
N PRO A 102 15.67 -23.29 2.93
CA PRO A 102 14.33 -23.53 3.47
C PRO A 102 13.57 -22.23 3.84
N HIS A 103 14.17 -21.05 3.58
CA HIS A 103 13.78 -19.79 4.22
C HIS A 103 12.65 -19.04 3.51
N LEU A 104 12.57 -19.12 2.18
CA LEU A 104 11.60 -18.34 1.42
C LEU A 104 11.02 -19.16 0.26
N PHE A 105 9.70 -19.16 0.18
CA PHE A 105 8.97 -19.59 -1.00
C PHE A 105 7.90 -18.56 -1.34
N VAL A 106 7.69 -18.33 -2.63
CA VAL A 106 6.67 -17.41 -3.12
C VAL A 106 5.58 -18.21 -3.81
N MET A 107 4.40 -18.25 -3.22
CA MET A 107 3.21 -18.89 -3.79
C MET A 107 2.41 -17.83 -4.54
N ARG A 108 1.97 -18.13 -5.76
CA ARG A 108 1.13 -17.23 -6.56
C ARG A 108 -0.21 -17.89 -6.82
N LYS A 109 -1.29 -17.21 -6.43
CA LYS A 109 -2.66 -17.52 -6.88
C LYS A 109 -2.90 -16.80 -8.19
N GLN A 110 -3.32 -17.53 -9.19
CA GLN A 110 -3.59 -17.00 -10.52
C GLN A 110 -4.85 -17.64 -11.10
N LYS A 111 -5.53 -16.90 -11.98
CA LYS A 111 -6.66 -17.40 -12.74
C LYS A 111 -6.20 -17.72 -14.16
N ARG A 112 -6.37 -18.97 -14.56
CA ARG A 112 -6.12 -19.44 -15.92
C ARG A 112 -7.40 -19.36 -16.73
N ASP A 113 -7.37 -18.59 -17.82
CA ASP A 113 -8.46 -18.51 -18.80
C ASP A 113 -8.17 -19.37 -20.05
N GLY A 114 -6.93 -19.83 -20.21
CA GLY A 114 -6.51 -20.75 -21.28
C GLY A 114 -5.05 -21.21 -21.12
N PRO A 115 -4.48 -21.92 -22.11
CA PRO A 115 -3.14 -22.48 -22.00
C PRO A 115 -2.03 -21.44 -21.78
N GLU A 116 -2.14 -20.29 -22.46
CA GLU A 116 -1.16 -19.19 -22.36
C GLU A 116 -1.69 -18.00 -21.56
N LYS A 117 -3.03 -17.89 -21.41
CA LYS A 117 -3.66 -16.75 -20.74
C LYS A 117 -3.84 -17.03 -19.25
N VAL A 118 -3.01 -16.38 -18.45
CA VAL A 118 -3.02 -16.45 -16.99
C VAL A 118 -3.02 -15.05 -16.41
N THR A 119 -3.93 -14.78 -15.49
CA THR A 119 -4.04 -13.51 -14.76
C THR A 119 -3.58 -13.72 -13.31
N PRO A 120 -2.42 -13.17 -12.90
CA PRO A 120 -2.00 -13.18 -11.50
C PRO A 120 -3.02 -12.46 -10.62
N MET A 121 -3.32 -13.02 -9.44
CA MET A 121 -4.31 -12.43 -8.52
C MET A 121 -3.67 -12.04 -7.19
N LEU A 122 -3.13 -13.02 -6.45
CA LEU A 122 -2.56 -12.83 -5.12
C LEU A 122 -1.20 -13.51 -5.04
N THR A 123 -0.34 -12.98 -4.18
CA THR A 123 0.97 -13.57 -3.86
C THR A 123 1.04 -13.82 -2.37
N TYR A 124 1.62 -14.95 -1.98
CA TYR A 124 1.83 -15.33 -0.59
C TYR A 124 3.30 -15.66 -0.39
N TYR A 125 3.84 -15.23 0.74
CA TYR A 125 5.20 -15.54 1.16
C TYR A 125 5.15 -16.63 2.23
N VAL A 126 5.94 -17.68 2.04
CA VAL A 126 6.28 -18.64 3.10
C VAL A 126 7.68 -18.28 3.58
N LEU A 127 7.75 -17.59 4.72
CA LEU A 127 8.99 -17.10 5.34
C LEU A 127 9.27 -17.90 6.61
N ASP A 128 10.34 -18.70 6.60
CA ASP A 128 10.77 -19.54 7.73
C ASP A 128 9.65 -20.42 8.30
N GLY A 129 8.72 -20.86 7.45
CA GLY A 129 7.53 -21.64 7.82
C GLY A 129 6.29 -20.83 8.19
N SER A 130 6.36 -19.50 8.21
CA SER A 130 5.19 -18.63 8.40
C SER A 130 4.64 -18.14 7.07
N ILE A 131 3.34 -18.26 6.85
CA ILE A 131 2.68 -17.91 5.58
C ILE A 131 1.95 -16.57 5.72
N TYR A 132 2.23 -15.64 4.82
CA TYR A 132 1.65 -14.29 4.78
C TYR A 132 1.08 -14.00 3.39
N GLN A 133 -0.07 -13.34 3.32
CA GLN A 133 -0.54 -12.74 2.08
C GLN A 133 0.18 -11.41 1.82
N ALA A 134 0.74 -11.26 0.62
CA ALA A 134 1.31 -9.99 0.18
C ALA A 134 0.19 -8.96 -0.05
N PRO A 135 0.30 -7.75 0.54
CA PRO A 135 -0.67 -6.70 0.27
C PRO A 135 -0.53 -6.18 -1.16
N GLN A 136 -1.65 -5.79 -1.75
CA GLN A 136 -1.64 -5.15 -3.07
C GLN A 136 -1.02 -3.76 -2.96
N LEU A 137 -0.25 -3.37 -3.98
CA LEU A 137 0.48 -2.09 -3.99
C LEU A 137 -0.45 -0.89 -3.80
N CYS A 138 -1.64 -0.92 -4.42
CA CYS A 138 -2.66 0.11 -4.26
C CYS A 138 -3.14 0.26 -2.81
N ASN A 139 -3.34 -0.85 -2.09
CA ASN A 139 -3.75 -0.83 -0.69
C ASN A 139 -2.65 -0.25 0.20
N VAL A 140 -1.38 -0.59 -0.09
CA VAL A 140 -0.23 -0.01 0.63
C VAL A 140 -0.16 1.51 0.43
N PHE A 141 -0.35 1.99 -0.81
CA PHE A 141 -0.38 3.43 -1.09
C PHE A 141 -1.55 4.12 -0.40
N ALA A 142 -2.77 3.59 -0.52
CA ALA A 142 -3.96 4.14 0.11
C ALA A 142 -3.78 4.26 1.63
N ALA A 143 -3.26 3.22 2.29
CA ALA A 143 -3.00 3.23 3.72
C ALA A 143 -1.95 4.28 4.11
N ARG A 144 -0.85 4.40 3.36
CA ARG A 144 0.19 5.40 3.63
C ARG A 144 -0.31 6.83 3.44
N VAL A 145 -1.01 7.11 2.35
CA VAL A 145 -1.59 8.43 2.06
C VAL A 145 -2.64 8.79 3.12
N GLY A 146 -3.53 7.85 3.46
CA GLY A 146 -4.54 8.04 4.51
C GLY A 146 -3.91 8.37 5.87
N ARG A 147 -2.85 7.66 6.27
CA ARG A 147 -2.11 7.97 7.50
C ARG A 147 -1.44 9.35 7.47
N ALA A 148 -0.84 9.74 6.35
CA ALA A 148 -0.22 11.06 6.20
C ALA A 148 -1.26 12.17 6.36
N LEU A 149 -2.40 12.06 5.67
CA LEU A 149 -3.51 13.01 5.78
C LEU A 149 -4.08 13.08 7.21
N TYR A 150 -4.22 11.93 7.88
CA TYR A 150 -4.64 11.88 9.28
C TYR A 150 -3.71 12.68 10.19
N HIS A 151 -2.38 12.50 10.06
CA HIS A 151 -1.42 13.23 10.89
C HIS A 151 -1.40 14.73 10.57
N ILE A 152 -1.52 15.12 9.31
CA ILE A 152 -1.63 16.53 8.89
C ILE A 152 -2.89 17.17 9.50
N SER A 153 -4.04 16.52 9.35
CA SER A 153 -5.31 16.99 9.92
C SER A 153 -5.22 17.13 11.44
N LYS A 154 -4.71 16.09 12.12
CA LYS A 154 -4.52 16.12 13.57
C LYS A 154 -3.61 17.27 14.01
N ALA A 155 -2.52 17.54 13.28
CA ALA A 155 -1.61 18.64 13.57
C ALA A 155 -2.32 20.00 13.45
N PHE A 156 -3.07 20.23 12.36
CA PHE A 156 -3.82 21.47 12.17
C PHE A 156 -4.93 21.65 13.22
N THR A 157 -5.69 20.60 13.54
CA THR A 157 -6.71 20.66 14.61
C THR A 157 -6.07 21.00 15.95
N THR A 158 -4.91 20.39 16.25
CA THR A 158 -4.18 20.68 17.49
C THR A 158 -3.65 22.11 17.51
N ALA A 159 -3.09 22.60 16.40
CA ALA A 159 -2.62 23.98 16.28
C ALA A 159 -3.76 24.99 16.43
N ALA A 160 -4.89 24.78 15.74
CA ALA A 160 -6.07 25.63 15.83
C ALA A 160 -6.62 25.71 17.26
N SER A 161 -6.70 24.57 17.97
CA SER A 161 -7.17 24.54 19.36
C SER A 161 -6.30 25.34 20.34
N LYS A 162 -5.02 25.57 20.00
CA LYS A 162 -4.09 26.36 20.82
C LYS A 162 -3.99 27.82 20.37
N LEU A 163 -4.57 28.18 19.22
CA LEU A 163 -4.45 29.51 18.63
C LEU A 163 -5.43 30.54 19.21
N GLU A 164 -6.49 30.12 19.90
CA GLU A 164 -7.47 31.06 20.53
C GLU A 164 -6.85 32.01 21.58
N LYS A 165 -5.60 31.81 22.00
CA LYS A 165 -4.88 32.71 22.93
C LYS A 165 -4.06 33.82 22.25
N VAL A 166 -4.01 33.91 20.92
CA VAL A 166 -3.17 34.92 20.22
C VAL A 166 -3.98 36.12 19.71
N GLY A 167 -5.32 36.09 19.81
CA GLY A 167 -6.21 37.09 19.21
C GLY A 167 -6.89 38.10 20.17
N TYR A 168 -6.74 37.97 21.48
CA TYR A 168 -7.32 38.93 22.43
C TYR A 168 -6.36 39.18 23.60
N VAL A 169 -5.44 40.12 23.40
CA VAL A 169 -4.75 40.79 24.50
C VAL A 169 -5.62 41.98 24.86
N ASP A 170 -6.61 41.76 25.73
CA ASP A 170 -7.10 42.84 26.57
C ASP A 170 -5.98 43.15 27.57
N PRO A 171 -5.48 44.40 27.67
CA PRO A 171 -4.32 44.73 28.49
C PRO A 171 -4.61 44.75 30.00
N GLU A 172 -5.73 44.21 30.48
CA GLU A 172 -6.14 44.29 31.89
C GLU A 172 -6.74 42.98 32.43
N ASN A 173 -5.95 41.91 32.56
CA ASN A 173 -6.20 40.94 33.64
C ASN A 173 -4.97 40.05 33.94
N GLU A 174 -4.05 40.56 34.76
CA GLU A 174 -3.18 39.67 35.54
C GLU A 174 -4.02 38.97 36.61
N GLY A 175 -4.33 37.70 36.40
CA GLY A 175 -5.00 36.92 37.43
C GLY A 175 -5.39 35.51 36.99
N VAL A 176 -4.63 34.54 37.50
CA VAL A 176 -4.94 33.09 37.58
C VAL A 176 -4.37 32.23 36.45
N SER A 177 -3.17 31.70 36.73
CA SER A 177 -2.58 30.54 36.08
C SER A 177 -3.39 29.28 36.38
N LEU A 178 -3.92 28.63 35.34
CA LEU A 178 -4.36 27.24 35.37
C LEU A 178 -3.68 26.52 34.20
N GLU A 179 -2.65 25.75 34.53
CA GLU A 179 -1.93 24.84 33.63
C GLU A 179 -2.70 23.52 33.48
N PRO A 180 -3.11 23.11 32.26
CA PRO A 180 -3.26 21.70 31.93
C PRO A 180 -1.94 21.21 31.31
N LYS A 181 -1.32 20.27 32.00
CA LYS A 181 -0.05 19.61 31.68
C LYS A 181 -0.15 18.81 30.37
N ALA A 182 -0.01 19.47 29.22
CA ALA A 182 0.19 18.81 27.93
C ALA A 182 1.69 18.56 27.73
N ALA A 183 2.07 17.29 27.60
CA ALA A 183 3.44 16.89 27.31
C ALA A 183 3.95 17.62 26.05
N LYS A 184 5.01 18.41 26.22
CA LYS A 184 5.75 19.03 25.12
C LYS A 184 6.47 17.92 24.35
N GLU A 185 5.86 17.40 23.28
CA GLU A 185 6.65 16.78 22.22
C GLU A 185 7.41 17.90 21.50
N ALA A 186 8.59 18.20 22.01
CA ALA A 186 9.55 19.06 21.35
C ALA A 186 10.02 18.35 20.08
N ILE A 187 10.00 19.05 18.94
CA ILE A 187 10.53 18.56 17.68
C ILE A 187 12.00 18.17 17.91
N ASP A 188 12.34 16.90 17.68
CA ASP A 188 13.71 16.43 17.82
C ASP A 188 14.55 16.92 16.63
N PHE A 189 15.30 18.00 16.85
CA PHE A 189 16.23 18.53 15.85
C PHE A 189 17.29 17.52 15.39
N LYS A 190 17.58 16.49 16.20
CA LYS A 190 18.50 15.42 15.81
C LYS A 190 17.86 14.51 14.77
N GLU A 191 16.55 14.31 14.85
CA GLU A 191 15.76 13.57 13.86
C GLU A 191 15.62 14.33 12.55
N VAL A 192 15.37 15.65 12.60
CA VAL A 192 15.32 16.49 11.39
C VAL A 192 16.65 16.42 10.62
N LYS A 193 17.79 16.57 11.32
CA LYS A 193 19.13 16.44 10.70
C LYS A 193 19.38 15.05 10.13
N ARG A 194 18.86 14.00 10.78
CA ARG A 194 18.97 12.61 10.29
C ARG A 194 18.19 12.44 8.98
N VAL A 195 16.98 12.98 8.91
CA VAL A 195 16.12 12.92 7.72
C VAL A 195 16.76 13.68 6.55
N ASP A 196 17.29 14.88 6.78
CA ASP A 196 18.01 15.65 5.76
C ASP A 196 19.22 14.90 5.21
N HIS A 197 19.98 14.26 6.08
CA HIS A 197 21.12 13.46 5.65
C HIS A 197 20.70 12.28 4.75
N ILE A 198 19.59 11.61 5.09
CA ILE A 198 19.02 10.53 4.27
C ILE A 198 18.56 11.09 2.92
N LEU A 199 17.84 12.21 2.92
CA LEU A 199 17.34 12.84 1.69
C LEU A 199 18.49 13.23 0.75
N ALA A 200 19.54 13.86 1.28
CA ALA A 200 20.73 14.22 0.52
C ALA A 200 21.48 12.99 -0.02
N SER A 201 21.49 11.89 0.72
CA SER A 201 22.08 10.63 0.25
C SER A 201 21.24 9.97 -0.85
N LEU A 202 19.92 10.09 -0.79
CA LEU A 202 19.01 9.56 -1.81
C LEU A 202 19.08 10.39 -3.10
N GLN A 203 19.12 11.72 -2.99
CA GLN A 203 19.28 12.62 -4.14
C GLN A 203 20.56 12.33 -4.93
N ARG A 204 21.66 12.00 -4.23
CA ARG A 204 22.93 11.59 -4.88
C ARG A 204 22.87 10.26 -5.63
N LYS A 205 21.88 9.41 -5.35
CA LYS A 205 21.67 8.12 -6.04
C LYS A 205 20.70 8.23 -7.22
N LEU A 206 19.99 9.34 -7.35
CA LEU A 206 19.08 9.58 -8.47
C LEU A 206 19.85 10.17 -9.65
N PRO A 207 19.50 9.83 -10.90
CA PRO A 207 20.06 10.48 -12.06
C PRO A 207 19.75 11.99 -12.02
N PRO A 208 20.62 12.84 -12.60
CA PRO A 208 20.35 14.27 -12.72
C PRO A 208 18.98 14.47 -13.38
N ALA A 209 18.19 15.41 -12.85
CA ALA A 209 16.92 15.75 -13.47
C ALA A 209 17.15 16.09 -14.96
N PRO A 210 16.33 15.55 -15.88
CA PRO A 210 16.40 15.92 -17.29
C PRO A 210 16.34 17.44 -17.41
N GLN A 211 17.08 18.00 -18.36
CA GLN A 211 16.97 19.43 -18.64
C GLN A 211 15.49 19.76 -18.90
N PRO A 212 14.96 20.83 -18.28
CA PRO A 212 13.59 21.25 -18.56
C PRO A 212 13.45 21.45 -20.07
N PRO A 213 12.32 21.03 -20.67
CA PRO A 213 12.10 21.22 -22.10
C PRO A 213 12.30 22.71 -22.43
N PRO A 214 12.90 23.02 -23.60
CA PRO A 214 13.04 24.40 -24.04
C PRO A 214 11.65 25.03 -24.03
N PHE A 215 11.57 26.25 -23.50
CA PHE A 215 10.34 27.00 -23.53
C PHE A 215 9.84 27.09 -24.98
N PRO A 216 8.51 27.06 -25.21
CA PRO A 216 7.95 27.32 -26.52
C PRO A 216 8.51 28.64 -27.07
N GLU A 217 8.85 28.66 -28.36
CA GLU A 217 9.32 29.87 -29.04
C GLU A 217 8.35 31.02 -28.78
N GLY A 218 8.80 32.02 -28.01
CA GLY A 218 8.01 33.18 -27.59
C GLY A 218 7.94 33.46 -26.08
N TYR A 219 8.44 32.57 -25.21
CA TYR A 219 8.50 32.85 -23.76
C TYR A 219 9.89 33.38 -23.35
N ALA A 220 9.98 34.68 -23.07
CA ALA A 220 11.14 35.27 -22.40
C ALA A 220 10.85 35.38 -20.89
N PRO A 221 11.56 34.66 -20.01
CA PRO A 221 11.50 34.94 -18.58
C PRO A 221 12.06 36.36 -18.31
N PRO A 222 11.51 37.13 -17.35
CA PRO A 222 12.04 38.43 -17.02
C PRO A 222 13.48 38.29 -16.49
N THR A 223 14.42 38.95 -17.15
CA THR A 223 15.80 39.09 -16.72
C THR A 223 15.84 39.83 -15.38
N THR A 224 16.03 39.09 -14.29
CA THR A 224 16.63 39.63 -13.07
C THR A 224 18.13 39.43 -13.20
N THR A 225 18.82 40.55 -13.35
CA THR A 225 20.27 40.71 -13.34
C THR A 225 20.88 40.20 -12.03
N GLU A 226 21.85 39.29 -12.10
CA GLU A 226 23.08 39.30 -11.29
C GLU A 226 24.06 38.21 -11.82
N GLY A 227 25.26 38.65 -12.25
CA GLY A 227 26.56 37.97 -12.50
C GLY A 227 26.62 36.54 -13.08
N GLU A 228 27.50 36.13 -14.00
CA GLU A 228 28.86 36.57 -14.36
C GLU A 228 29.24 36.00 -15.76
N GLN A 229 29.88 36.85 -16.57
CA GLN A 229 30.88 36.63 -17.64
C GLN A 229 30.67 35.63 -18.80
N ALA A 230 30.70 36.20 -20.02
CA ALA A 230 30.88 35.59 -21.34
C ALA A 230 32.37 35.30 -21.68
N PRO A 231 32.71 34.73 -22.86
CA PRO A 231 32.85 35.53 -24.10
C PRO A 231 32.23 34.89 -25.37
N GLU A 232 31.43 35.65 -26.13
CA GLU A 232 31.69 36.22 -27.49
C GLU A 232 31.69 35.26 -28.70
N ALA A 233 30.73 35.48 -29.62
CA ALA A 233 30.95 35.70 -31.06
C ALA A 233 29.65 36.13 -31.80
N GLU A 234 29.61 37.42 -32.19
CA GLU A 234 29.10 38.05 -33.43
C GLU A 234 27.86 37.52 -34.22
N GLN A 235 26.85 38.41 -34.42
CA GLN A 235 26.52 39.17 -35.67
C GLN A 235 24.99 39.39 -35.96
N ALA A 236 24.59 40.67 -35.84
CA ALA A 236 23.75 41.54 -36.73
C ALA A 236 22.27 41.23 -37.14
N ASP A 237 21.32 41.92 -36.47
CA ASP A 237 20.26 42.91 -36.93
C ASP A 237 19.41 42.76 -38.24
N PRO A 238 18.28 43.50 -38.45
CA PRO A 238 17.20 44.00 -37.56
C PRO A 238 15.75 43.90 -38.16
N LYS A 239 14.67 43.90 -37.35
CA LYS A 239 13.40 44.66 -37.63
C LYS A 239 12.36 44.67 -36.48
N LEU A 240 11.95 45.87 -36.08
CA LEU A 240 10.78 46.24 -35.23
C LEU A 240 9.53 46.53 -36.11
N PRO A 241 8.34 46.88 -35.57
CA PRO A 241 7.68 46.56 -34.29
C PRO A 241 6.20 46.11 -34.48
N LEU A 242 5.53 45.48 -33.48
CA LEU A 242 4.07 45.65 -33.31
C LEU A 242 3.56 45.30 -31.89
N VAL A 243 3.35 46.36 -31.11
CA VAL A 243 2.24 46.66 -30.18
C VAL A 243 1.35 45.52 -29.66
N ASP A 244 1.34 45.36 -28.34
CA ASP A 244 0.42 44.57 -27.52
C ASP A 244 -1.03 45.11 -27.49
N PRO A 245 -2.06 44.24 -27.42
CA PRO A 245 -3.31 44.54 -26.76
C PRO A 245 -3.35 43.89 -25.37
N ILE A 246 -3.07 44.74 -24.39
CA ILE A 246 -3.14 44.53 -22.93
C ILE A 246 -4.56 44.16 -22.46
N LEU A 247 -4.60 43.22 -21.51
CA LEU A 247 -5.54 43.07 -20.40
C LEU A 247 -6.33 44.32 -19.99
N ASP A 248 -7.67 44.27 -20.03
CA ASP A 248 -8.54 44.91 -19.02
C ASP A 248 -9.99 44.51 -19.38
N GLN A 249 -10.90 44.07 -18.51
CA GLN A 249 -11.39 44.80 -17.34
C GLN A 249 -12.09 43.84 -16.38
N GLY A 250 -11.81 44.00 -15.08
CA GLY A 250 -12.69 43.53 -14.01
C GLY A 250 -14.04 44.25 -14.01
N PRO A 251 -15.06 43.73 -13.30
CA PRO A 251 -16.42 44.21 -13.44
C PRO A 251 -16.68 45.38 -12.51
N SER A 252 -17.18 46.52 -13.03
CA SER A 252 -18.05 47.42 -12.26
C SER A 252 -18.54 48.66 -13.03
N LYS A 253 -19.86 48.70 -13.22
CA LYS A 253 -20.82 49.77 -12.88
C LYS A 253 -21.74 50.24 -14.02
N ARG A 254 -23.00 49.91 -13.76
CA ARG A 254 -24.23 50.33 -14.42
C ARG A 254 -24.45 51.84 -14.22
N LEU A 255 -24.63 52.60 -15.30
CA LEU A 255 -25.21 53.95 -15.29
C LEU A 255 -26.65 53.88 -15.83
N LYS A 256 -27.53 54.66 -15.21
CA LYS A 256 -28.97 54.73 -15.47
C LYS A 256 -29.33 55.91 -16.40
N TYR A 257 -30.52 55.78 -16.99
CA TYR A 257 -31.46 56.80 -17.52
C TYR A 257 -31.25 57.33 -18.94
N ALA A 258 -32.21 57.06 -19.84
CA ALA A 258 -33.39 57.89 -20.02
C ALA A 258 -34.63 56.99 -20.24
#